data_AF-X0YKI9-F1
#
_entry.id   AF-X0YKI9-F1
#
_cell.length_a   1.000
_cell.length_b   1.000
_cell.length_c   1.000
_cell.angle_alpha   90.00
_cell.angle_beta   90.00
_cell.angle_gamma   90.00
#
_symmetry.space_group_name_H-M   'P 1'
#
loop_
_entity.id
_entity.type
_entity.pdbx_description
1 polymer ?
#
loop_
_entity_poly.entity_id
_entity_poly.type
_entity_poly.pdbx_seq_one_letter_code
_entity_poly.pdbx_strand_id
1 'polypeptide(L)'
;MKEYNYCPICGTPLQAGMIEGRERKYCPKCDFIDYKNPLPVALAVAVKDKKFLLIRRGLPPRKGMWGSPSGFIESGETPEEACLRELKEETGISGKIVKLIGAVRREDKEIYGDMLVVKYLVKVKGGKPTPGEEVEDAR
;
A
#
# COMPACT_ATOMS: atom_id res chain seq x y z
N MET A 1 -3.85 12.02 -4.74
CA MET A 1 -3.93 11.14 -5.93
C MET A 1 -3.35 11.88 -7.11
N LYS A 2 -2.53 11.24 -7.95
CA LYS A 2 -1.96 11.92 -9.12
C LYS A 2 -3.07 12.38 -10.07
N GLU A 3 -3.04 13.65 -10.43
CA GLU A 3 -3.90 14.20 -11.47
C GLU A 3 -3.18 14.17 -12.81
N TYR A 4 -3.81 13.54 -13.80
CA TYR A 4 -3.34 13.58 -15.17
C TYR A 4 -3.96 14.80 -15.85
N ASN A 5 -3.14 15.58 -16.55
CA ASN A 5 -3.59 16.66 -17.44
C ASN A 5 -3.53 16.22 -18.92
N TYR A 6 -2.72 15.21 -19.21
CA TYR A 6 -2.54 14.62 -20.54
C TYR A 6 -2.74 13.11 -20.45
N CYS A 7 -3.23 12.52 -21.54
CA CYS A 7 -3.48 11.09 -21.64
C CYS A 7 -2.15 10.31 -21.51
N PRO A 8 -2.05 9.35 -20.58
CA PRO A 8 -0.82 8.57 -20.40
C PRO A 8 -0.56 7.60 -21.56
N ILE A 9 -1.54 7.38 -22.45
CA ILE A 9 -1.42 6.48 -23.60
C ILE A 9 -0.94 7.23 -24.85
N CYS A 10 -1.49 8.42 -25.14
CA CYS A 10 -1.24 9.11 -26.41
C CYS A 10 -0.86 10.59 -26.31
N GLY A 11 -0.74 11.14 -25.09
CA GLY A 11 -0.31 12.52 -24.84
C GLY A 11 -1.36 13.61 -25.14
N THR A 12 -2.56 13.27 -25.61
CA THR A 12 -3.65 14.25 -25.83
C THR A 12 -4.11 14.87 -24.51
N PRO A 13 -4.34 16.20 -24.43
CA PRO A 13 -4.95 16.82 -23.25
C PRO A 13 -6.27 16.14 -22.86
N LEU A 14 -6.43 15.84 -21.57
CA LEU A 14 -7.65 15.21 -21.08
C LEU A 14 -8.79 16.23 -20.97
N GLN A 15 -10.02 15.80 -21.25
CA GLN A 15 -11.24 16.56 -21.05
C GLN A 15 -11.99 16.03 -19.83
N ALA A 16 -12.80 16.87 -19.17
CA ALA A 16 -13.69 16.44 -18.10
C ALA A 16 -15.11 16.24 -18.64
N GLY A 17 -15.80 15.21 -18.18
CA GLY A 17 -17.17 14.94 -18.61
C GLY A 17 -17.89 13.95 -17.71
N MET A 18 -19.19 13.82 -17.96
CA MET A 18 -20.07 12.90 -17.22
C MET A 18 -20.01 11.51 -17.85
N ILE A 19 -19.21 10.62 -17.26
CA ILE A 19 -19.01 9.24 -17.72
C ILE A 19 -19.51 8.31 -16.61
N GLU A 20 -20.38 7.34 -16.91
CA GLU A 20 -20.90 6.38 -15.92
C GLU A 20 -21.40 7.05 -14.61
N GLY A 21 -22.11 8.17 -14.74
CA GLY A 21 -22.71 8.88 -13.60
C GLY A 21 -21.73 9.54 -12.62
N ARG A 22 -20.43 9.66 -12.93
CA ARG A 22 -19.50 10.51 -12.15
C ARG A 22 -18.57 11.32 -13.02
N GLU A 23 -18.18 12.49 -12.53
CA GLU A 23 -17.29 13.39 -13.27
C GLU A 23 -15.92 12.73 -13.38
N ARG A 24 -15.44 12.58 -14.61
CA ARG A 24 -14.16 11.93 -14.90
C ARG A 24 -13.40 12.70 -15.96
N LYS A 25 -12.07 12.62 -15.88
CA LYS A 25 -11.22 12.98 -17.00
C LYS A 25 -11.20 11.82 -18.00
N TYR A 26 -11.24 12.13 -19.29
CA TYR A 26 -11.16 11.17 -20.38
C TYR A 26 -10.36 11.75 -21.56
N CYS A 27 -9.82 10.86 -22.39
CA CYS A 27 -9.12 11.22 -23.61
C CYS A 27 -10.10 11.22 -24.78
N PRO A 28 -10.30 12.35 -25.48
CA PRO A 28 -11.21 12.41 -26.62
C PRO A 28 -10.67 11.73 -27.88
N LYS A 29 -9.43 11.20 -27.86
CA LYS A 29 -8.75 10.60 -29.02
C LYS A 29 -8.68 9.07 -28.99
N CYS A 30 -8.48 8.47 -27.82
CA CYS A 30 -8.22 7.02 -27.70
C CYS A 30 -9.07 6.36 -26.59
N ASP A 31 -10.13 7.03 -26.15
CA ASP A 31 -11.12 6.52 -25.20
C ASP A 31 -10.59 6.14 -23.82
N PHE A 32 -9.35 6.50 -23.48
CA PHE A 32 -8.82 6.36 -22.13
C PHE A 32 -9.69 7.13 -21.13
N ILE A 33 -10.10 6.47 -20.05
CA ILE A 33 -10.82 7.08 -18.92
C ILE A 33 -9.90 7.05 -17.70
N ASP A 34 -9.73 8.20 -17.05
CA ASP A 34 -8.95 8.35 -15.82
C ASP A 34 -9.78 7.90 -14.61
N TYR A 35 -9.85 6.59 -14.41
CA TYR A 35 -10.47 6.03 -13.21
C TYR A 35 -9.61 6.32 -11.97
N LYS A 36 -10.18 7.05 -11.02
CA LYS A 36 -9.56 7.30 -9.71
C LYS A 36 -9.87 6.13 -8.76
N ASN A 37 -8.92 5.21 -8.66
CA ASN A 37 -8.98 4.07 -7.76
C ASN A 37 -8.04 4.26 -6.56
N PRO A 38 -8.40 3.77 -5.36
CA PRO A 38 -7.49 3.77 -4.23
C PRO A 38 -6.22 2.94 -4.50
N LEU A 39 -5.08 3.38 -3.97
CA LEU A 39 -3.84 2.59 -4.06
C LEU A 39 -3.94 1.35 -3.16
N PRO A 40 -3.64 0.15 -3.67
CA PRO A 40 -3.71 -1.08 -2.89
C PRO A 40 -2.47 -1.23 -2.00
N VAL A 41 -2.69 -1.50 -0.71
CA VAL A 41 -1.64 -1.65 0.32
C VAL A 41 -1.92 -2.91 1.13
N ALA A 42 -0.87 -3.72 1.36
CA ALA A 42 -0.93 -4.85 2.26
C ALA A 42 -0.26 -4.50 3.60
N LEU A 43 -0.87 -4.92 4.71
CA LEU A 43 -0.38 -4.65 6.07
C LEU A 43 -0.29 -5.94 6.89
N ALA A 44 0.88 -6.17 7.49
CA ALA A 44 1.17 -7.31 8.32
C ALA A 44 0.95 -7.00 9.81
N VAL A 45 -0.13 -7.54 10.40
CA VAL A 45 -0.27 -7.63 11.85
C VAL A 45 0.50 -8.86 12.32
N ALA A 46 1.83 -8.72 12.45
CA ALA A 46 2.72 -9.82 12.79
C ALA A 46 2.78 -10.06 14.30
N VAL A 47 2.53 -11.30 14.73
CA VAL A 47 2.43 -11.69 16.14
C VAL A 47 3.40 -12.83 16.48
N LYS A 48 4.11 -12.66 17.61
CA LYS A 48 4.94 -13.69 18.23
C LYS A 48 4.82 -13.57 19.75
N ASP A 49 4.59 -14.67 20.47
CA ASP A 49 4.57 -14.70 21.94
C ASP A 49 3.69 -13.62 22.59
N LYS A 50 2.49 -13.40 22.03
CA LYS A 50 1.51 -12.36 22.42
C LYS A 50 2.02 -10.91 22.26
N LYS A 51 3.10 -10.69 21.52
CA LYS A 51 3.62 -9.37 21.14
C LYS A 51 3.38 -9.10 19.66
N PHE A 52 3.15 -7.85 19.34
CA PHE A 52 3.09 -7.37 17.97
C PHE A 52 4.47 -6.86 17.56
N LEU A 53 4.87 -7.15 16.33
CA LEU A 53 6.01 -6.54 15.69
C LEU A 53 5.60 -5.20 15.07
N LEU A 54 6.34 -4.15 15.41
CA LEU A 54 6.17 -2.82 14.84
C LEU A 54 7.49 -2.35 14.21
N ILE A 55 7.35 -1.43 13.26
CA ILE A 55 8.44 -0.71 12.62
C ILE A 55 8.33 0.78 12.89
N ARG A 56 9.48 1.45 12.98
CA ARG A 56 9.58 2.90 12.99
C ARG A 56 10.05 3.36 11.63
N ARG A 57 9.24 4.15 10.93
CA ARG A 57 9.53 4.57 9.53
C ARG A 57 10.79 5.43 9.46
N GLY A 58 11.73 5.08 8.59
CA GLY A 58 12.96 5.85 8.34
C GLY A 58 12.79 6.94 7.28
N LEU A 59 11.76 6.84 6.44
CA LEU A 59 11.49 7.74 5.33
C LEU A 59 10.14 8.49 5.46
N PRO A 60 10.02 9.71 4.90
CA PRO A 60 8.73 10.36 4.70
C PRO A 60 7.81 9.54 3.79
N PRO A 61 6.47 9.64 3.93
CA PRO A 61 5.76 10.42 4.95
C PRO A 61 5.84 9.74 6.32
N ARG A 62 5.60 10.51 7.38
CA ARG A 62 5.54 10.00 8.77
C ARG A 62 6.83 9.33 9.28
N LYS A 63 7.98 9.85 8.86
CA LYS A 63 9.29 9.46 9.43
C LYS A 63 9.25 9.55 10.96
N GLY A 64 9.82 8.55 11.62
CA GLY A 64 9.89 8.45 13.09
C GLY A 64 8.60 7.94 13.75
N MET A 65 7.50 7.73 13.01
CA MET A 65 6.27 7.15 13.54
C MET A 65 6.33 5.62 13.55
N TRP A 66 5.68 5.02 14.54
CA TRP A 66 5.51 3.57 14.66
C TRP A 66 4.29 3.07 13.89
N GLY A 67 4.42 1.92 13.24
CA GLY A 67 3.36 1.25 12.52
C GLY A 67 3.62 -0.25 12.35
N SER A 68 2.64 -0.95 11.78
CA SER A 68 2.85 -2.32 11.32
C SER A 68 3.63 -2.31 10.01
N PRO A 69 4.40 -3.36 9.70
CA PRO A 69 5.00 -3.53 8.38
C PRO A 69 3.93 -3.50 7.28
N SER A 70 4.16 -2.73 6.23
CA SER A 70 3.19 -2.54 5.15
C SER A 70 3.77 -1.84 3.94
N GLY A 71 3.30 -2.20 2.76
CA GLY A 71 3.63 -1.50 1.53
C GLY A 71 2.65 -1.79 0.41
N PHE A 72 2.98 -1.28 -0.78
CA PHE A 72 2.09 -1.38 -1.94
C PHE A 72 1.99 -2.82 -2.43
N ILE A 73 0.80 -3.16 -2.93
CA ILE A 73 0.61 -4.40 -3.67
C ILE A 73 1.03 -4.12 -5.11
N GLU A 74 2.11 -4.77 -5.54
CA GLU A 74 2.68 -4.65 -6.88
C GLU A 74 1.92 -5.50 -7.90
N SER A 75 2.20 -5.24 -9.18
CA SER A 75 1.59 -6.01 -10.27
C SER A 75 2.14 -7.44 -10.28
N GLY A 76 1.24 -8.42 -10.33
CA GLY A 76 1.61 -9.83 -10.41
C GLY A 76 1.73 -10.54 -9.06
N GLU A 77 1.56 -9.83 -7.94
CA GLU A 77 1.46 -10.44 -6.61
C GLU A 77 0.03 -10.42 -6.05
N THR A 78 -0.27 -11.40 -5.22
CA THR A 78 -1.45 -11.42 -4.34
C THR A 78 -1.23 -10.49 -3.15
N PRO A 79 -2.30 -9.99 -2.49
CA PRO A 79 -2.15 -9.18 -1.28
C PRO A 79 -1.44 -9.93 -0.14
N GLU A 80 -1.58 -11.25 -0.06
CA GLU A 80 -0.85 -12.11 0.88
C GLU A 80 0.65 -12.15 0.59
N GLU A 81 1.05 -12.27 -0.68
CA GLU A 81 2.45 -12.24 -1.09
C GLU A 81 3.08 -10.89 -0.77
N ALA A 82 2.42 -9.78 -1.13
CA ALA A 82 2.83 -8.43 -0.78
C ALA A 82 3.03 -8.28 0.74
N CYS A 83 2.05 -8.74 1.53
CA CYS A 83 2.11 -8.69 2.99
C CYS A 83 3.34 -9.41 3.56
N LEU A 84 3.70 -10.58 3.01
CA LEU A 84 4.84 -11.37 3.48
C LEU A 84 6.18 -10.82 2.96
N ARG A 85 6.20 -10.26 1.75
CA ARG A 85 7.35 -9.57 1.16
C ARG A 85 7.72 -8.35 2.00
N GLU A 86 6.78 -7.45 2.22
CA GLU A 86 6.97 -6.22 3.00
C GLU A 86 7.42 -6.52 4.44
N LEU A 87 6.77 -7.51 5.10
CA LEU A 87 7.21 -7.96 6.42
C LEU A 87 8.69 -8.37 6.42
N LYS A 88 9.13 -9.09 5.38
CA LYS A 88 10.51 -9.56 5.27
C LYS A 88 11.47 -8.42 4.93
N GLU A 89 11.12 -7.53 4.02
CA GLU A 89 11.95 -6.39 3.59
C GLU A 89 12.16 -5.40 4.73
N GLU A 90 11.09 -5.04 5.45
CA GLU A 90 11.14 -4.01 6.49
C GLU A 90 11.73 -4.51 7.82
N THR A 91 11.69 -5.82 8.09
CA THR A 91 12.05 -6.37 9.41
C THR A 91 12.97 -7.58 9.40
N GLY A 92 13.29 -8.15 8.24
CA GLY A 92 14.00 -9.43 8.10
C GLY A 92 13.19 -10.65 8.58
N ILE A 93 11.96 -10.47 9.08
CA ILE A 93 11.15 -11.54 9.65
C ILE A 93 10.35 -12.27 8.58
N SER A 94 10.29 -13.58 8.68
CA SER A 94 9.39 -14.42 7.88
C SER A 94 8.21 -14.93 8.71
N GLY A 95 7.05 -15.06 8.06
CA GLY A 95 5.81 -15.47 8.71
C GLY A 95 4.96 -16.41 7.85
N LYS A 96 3.74 -16.66 8.34
CA LYS A 96 2.66 -17.30 7.59
C LYS A 96 1.37 -16.53 7.83
N ILE A 97 0.63 -16.24 6.76
CA ILE A 97 -0.71 -15.68 6.85
C ILE A 97 -1.60 -16.65 7.64
N VAL A 98 -2.24 -16.13 8.68
CA VAL A 98 -3.22 -16.88 9.49
C VAL A 98 -4.62 -16.61 8.96
N LYS A 99 -4.96 -15.33 8.75
CA LYS A 99 -6.25 -14.91 8.20
C LYS A 99 -6.21 -13.45 7.74
N LEU A 100 -7.12 -13.10 6.84
CA LEU A 100 -7.54 -11.72 6.61
C LEU A 100 -8.23 -11.19 7.88
N ILE A 101 -7.79 -10.03 8.37
CA ILE A 101 -8.43 -9.33 9.49
C ILE A 101 -9.47 -8.34 8.98
N GLY A 102 -9.21 -7.71 7.83
CA GLY A 102 -10.15 -6.81 7.17
C GLY A 102 -9.48 -5.94 6.13
N ALA A 103 -10.31 -5.18 5.41
CA ALA A 103 -9.89 -4.17 4.47
C ALA A 103 -10.51 -2.82 4.86
N VAL A 104 -9.71 -1.76 4.84
CA VAL A 104 -10.19 -0.42 5.21
C VAL A 104 -9.71 0.61 4.21
N ARG A 105 -10.58 1.58 3.93
CA ARG A 105 -10.18 2.80 3.24
C ARG A 105 -9.36 3.67 4.19
N ARG A 106 -8.22 4.18 3.72
CA ARG A 106 -7.39 5.14 4.43
C ARG A 106 -7.07 6.29 3.49
N GLU A 107 -7.33 7.51 3.94
CA GLU A 107 -6.89 8.71 3.25
C GLU A 107 -5.51 9.15 3.77
N ASP A 108 -4.55 9.28 2.86
CA ASP A 108 -3.28 9.95 3.08
C ASP A 108 -3.30 11.33 2.44
N LYS A 109 -3.28 12.37 3.27
CA LYS A 109 -3.37 13.77 2.81
C LYS A 109 -2.05 14.36 2.35
N GLU A 110 -0.95 13.62 2.48
CA GLU A 110 0.40 14.14 2.22
C GLU A 110 0.85 13.77 0.80
N ILE A 111 0.89 12.48 0.48
CA ILE A 111 1.54 11.98 -0.74
C ILE A 111 0.61 11.09 -1.54
N TYR A 112 -0.03 10.12 -0.90
CA TYR A 112 -0.63 9.00 -1.63
C TYR A 112 -2.11 9.22 -2.00
N GLY A 113 -2.86 10.01 -1.23
CA GLY A 113 -4.30 10.16 -1.43
C GLY A 113 -5.08 8.97 -0.89
N ASP A 114 -6.07 8.48 -1.64
CA ASP A 114 -6.93 7.40 -1.19
C ASP A 114 -6.24 6.03 -1.31
N MET A 115 -6.34 5.20 -0.28
CA MET A 115 -5.72 3.88 -0.21
C MET A 115 -6.70 2.82 0.29
N LEU A 116 -6.60 1.62 -0.28
CA LEU A 116 -7.26 0.42 0.23
C LEU A 116 -6.22 -0.41 0.97
N VAL A 117 -6.33 -0.47 2.30
CA VAL A 117 -5.39 -1.22 3.15
C VAL A 117 -5.99 -2.56 3.53
N VAL A 118 -5.41 -3.64 3.00
CA VAL A 118 -5.77 -5.03 3.29
C VAL A 118 -4.86 -5.53 4.42
N LYS A 119 -5.45 -6.01 5.52
CA LYS A 119 -4.73 -6.34 6.75
C LYS A 119 -4.77 -7.83 7.03
N TYR A 120 -3.60 -8.42 7.24
CA TYR A 120 -3.48 -9.84 7.56
C TYR A 120 -2.91 -10.06 8.96
N LEU A 121 -3.45 -11.08 9.65
CA LEU A 121 -2.81 -11.63 10.83
C LEU A 121 -1.69 -12.55 10.37
N VAL A 122 -0.46 -12.28 10.79
CA VAL A 122 0.72 -13.08 10.42
C VAL A 122 1.31 -13.73 11.66
N LYS A 123 1.46 -15.06 11.63
CA LYS A 123 2.21 -15.78 12.67
C LYS A 123 3.69 -15.79 12.28
N VAL A 124 4.53 -15.21 13.12
CA VAL A 124 5.98 -15.16 12.90
C VAL A 124 6.61 -16.54 13.09
N LYS A 125 7.50 -16.95 12.19
CA LYS A 125 8.16 -18.27 12.22
C LYS A 125 9.40 -18.32 13.13
N GLY A 126 9.97 -17.18 13.52
CA GLY A 126 11.20 -17.09 14.32
C GLY A 126 12.03 -15.88 13.91
N GLY A 127 13.25 -15.77 14.46
CA GLY A 127 14.18 -14.67 14.17
C GLY A 127 14.10 -13.49 15.13
N LYS A 128 15.11 -12.62 15.03
CA LYS A 128 15.18 -11.31 15.68
C LYS A 128 14.90 -10.25 14.61
N PRO A 129 13.98 -9.30 14.84
CA PRO A 129 13.74 -8.24 13.88
C PRO A 129 15.00 -7.40 13.65
N THR A 130 15.24 -7.06 12.39
CA THR A 130 16.31 -6.17 11.95
C THR A 130 15.69 -5.17 10.99
N PRO A 131 15.85 -3.85 11.21
CA PRO A 131 15.28 -2.85 10.32
C PRO A 131 15.84 -2.98 8.90
N GLY A 132 14.94 -2.94 7.91
CA GLY A 132 15.30 -2.80 6.49
C GLY A 132 15.73 -1.38 6.13
N GLU A 133 16.05 -1.14 4.85
CA GLU A 133 16.61 0.15 4.38
C GLU A 133 15.68 1.35 4.66
N GLU A 134 14.37 1.16 4.57
CA GLU A 134 13.37 2.22 4.79
C GLU A 134 12.92 2.36 6.25
N VAL A 135 13.47 1.54 7.15
CA VAL A 135 13.04 1.41 8.54
C VAL A 135 14.16 1.85 9.47
N GLU A 136 13.82 2.69 10.46
CA GLU A 136 14.77 3.16 11.48
C GLU A 136 14.94 2.14 12.62
N ASP A 137 13.85 1.47 12.99
CA ASP A 137 13.82 0.48 14.08
C ASP A 137 12.71 -0.55 13.88
N ALA A 138 12.90 -1.78 14.36
CA ALA A 138 11.94 -2.87 14.30
C ALA A 138 11.94 -3.68 15.60
N ARG A 139 10.78 -3.82 16.27
CA ARG A 139 10.66 -4.52 17.57
C ARG A 139 9.27 -5.04 17.90
#